data_AF-A0A0C1CR98-F1
#
_entry.id   AF-A0A0C1CR98-F1
#
_cell.length_a   1.000
_cell.length_b   1.000
_cell.length_c   1.000
_cell.angle_alpha   90.00
_cell.angle_beta   90.00
_cell.angle_gamma   90.00
#
_symmetry.space_group_name_H-M   'P 1'
#
loop_
_entity.id
_entity.type
_entity.pdbx_description
1 polymer ?
#
loop_
_entity_poly.entity_id
_entity_poly.type
_entity_poly.pdbx_seq_one_letter_code
_entity_poly.pdbx_strand_id
1 'polypeptide(L)' 'MNYFGRIFFNFIGASIRWIFGTIWRTLSNKDKFTFDEYLYGPKKNANYYDEMGHQFNNKIIGGIFFFVLIIIIQKIF' A
#
# COMPACT_ATOMS: atom_id res chain seq x y z
N MET A 1 -15.40 -5.72 13.36
CA MET A 1 -14.13 -5.90 12.62
C MET A 1 -13.28 -4.64 12.83
N ASN A 2 -12.15 -4.75 13.53
CA ASN A 2 -11.43 -3.60 14.10
C ASN A 2 -11.01 -2.56 13.04
N TYR A 3 -11.57 -1.34 13.15
CA TYR A 3 -11.28 -0.19 12.31
C TYR A 3 -9.78 0.12 12.24
N PHE A 4 -9.08 -0.09 13.36
CA PHE A 4 -7.65 0.12 13.48
C PHE A 4 -6.82 -0.76 12.53
N GLY A 5 -7.06 -2.08 12.49
CA GLY A 5 -6.33 -2.99 11.60
C GLY A 5 -6.56 -2.64 10.12
N ARG A 6 -7.81 -2.26 9.78
CA ARG A 6 -8.16 -1.83 8.41
C ARG A 6 -7.37 -0.60 7.97
N ILE A 7 -7.17 0.39 8.85
CA ILE A 7 -6.40 1.60 8.55
C ILE A 7 -4.90 1.32 8.56
N PHE A 8 -4.42 0.63 9.59
CA PHE A 8 -2.99 0.35 9.79
C PHE A 8 -2.38 -0.44 8.62
N PHE A 9 -3.00 -1.55 8.23
CA PHE A 9 -2.50 -2.35 7.10
C PHE A 9 -2.67 -1.64 5.76
N ASN A 10 -3.72 -0.81 5.59
CA ASN A 10 -3.86 0.02 4.39
C ASN A 10 -2.73 1.05 4.29
N PHE A 11 -2.39 1.72 5.39
CA PHE A 11 -1.33 2.73 5.44
C PHE A 11 0.05 2.12 5.17
N ILE A 12 0.37 0.98 5.80
CA ILE A 12 1.65 0.28 5.56
C ILE A 12 1.74 -0.18 4.11
N GLY A 13 0.69 -0.83 3.60
CA GLY A 13 0.67 -1.29 2.21
C GLY A 13 0.76 -0.15 1.20
N ALA A 14 0.07 0.96 1.46
CA ALA A 14 0.17 2.17 0.65
C ALA A 14 1.58 2.75 0.67
N SER A 15 2.23 2.79 1.84
CA SER A 15 3.62 3.27 1.98
C SER A 15 4.59 2.43 1.17
N ILE A 16 4.49 1.10 1.27
CA ILE A 16 5.31 0.16 0.52
C ILE A 16 5.09 0.37 -0.99
N ARG A 17 3.84 0.36 -1.45
CA ARG A 17 3.51 0.59 -2.87
C ARG A 17 3.96 1.95 -3.37
N TRP A 18 3.86 2.98 -2.55
CA TRP A 18 4.25 4.33 -2.92
C TRP A 18 5.76 4.43 -3.12
N ILE A 19 6.57 3.81 -2.26
CA ILE A 19 8.02 3.76 -2.42
C ILE A 19 8.39 3.04 -3.73
N PHE A 20 7.93 1.80 -3.92
CA PHE A 20 8.23 1.04 -5.14
C PHE A 20 7.70 1.72 -6.39
N GLY A 21 6.49 2.27 -6.31
CA GLY A 21 5.87 2.99 -7.42
C GLY A 21 6.61 4.28 -7.77
N THR A 22 7.08 5.04 -6.79
CA THR A 22 7.88 6.25 -7.02
C THR A 22 9.20 5.92 -7.69
N ILE A 23 9.88 4.86 -7.24
CA ILE A 23 11.12 4.38 -7.86
C ILE A 23 10.85 3.96 -9.31
N TRP A 24 9.88 3.08 -9.55
CA TRP A 24 9.54 2.59 -10.88
C TRP A 24 9.16 3.70 -11.86
N ARG A 25 8.37 4.68 -11.41
CA ARG A 25 7.92 5.80 -12.24
C ARG A 25 9.04 6.80 -12.51
N THR A 26 9.98 6.97 -11.58
CA THR A 26 11.22 7.72 -11.81
C THR A 26 12.05 7.05 -12.89
N LEU A 27 12.25 5.73 -12.81
CA LEU A 27 13.02 4.97 -13.81
C LEU A 27 12.33 4.95 -15.19
N SER A 28 11.00 4.94 -15.22
CA SER A 28 10.21 4.89 -16.45
C SER A 28 9.89 6.27 -17.05
N ASN A 29 10.37 7.36 -16.46
CA ASN A 29 10.03 8.74 -16.83
C ASN A 29 8.51 8.99 -16.93
N LYS A 30 7.74 8.52 -15.94
CA LYS A 30 6.28 8.68 -15.84
C LYS A 30 5.88 9.58 -14.66
N ASP A 31 4.78 10.32 -14.81
CA ASP A 31 4.25 11.23 -13.78
C ASP A 31 4.03 10.55 -12.43
N LYS A 32 4.63 11.01 -11.33
CA LYS A 32 4.48 10.34 -10.03
C LYS A 32 3.06 10.48 -9.48
N PHE A 33 2.54 9.42 -8.87
CA PHE A 33 1.32 9.52 -8.06
C PHE A 33 1.67 10.00 -6.65
N THR A 34 0.78 10.78 -6.08
CA THR A 34 0.86 11.24 -4.70
C THR A 34 0.58 10.09 -3.74
N PHE A 35 1.05 10.22 -2.49
CA PHE A 35 0.77 9.22 -1.46
C PHE A 35 -0.75 9.05 -1.22
N ASP A 36 -1.51 10.15 -1.24
CA ASP A 36 -2.97 10.12 -1.14
C ASP A 36 -3.60 9.24 -2.23
N GLU A 37 -3.08 9.28 -3.45
CA GLU A 37 -3.58 8.43 -4.54
C GLU A 37 -3.26 6.95 -4.34
N TYR A 38 -2.20 6.61 -3.60
CA TYR A 38 -1.95 5.24 -3.16
C TYR A 38 -2.88 4.82 -2.01
N LEU A 39 -3.29 5.75 -1.15
CA LEU A 39 -4.10 5.48 0.02
C LEU A 39 -5.61 5.38 -0.29
N TYR A 40 -6.09 6.26 -1.19
CA TYR A 40 -7.50 6.46 -1.52
C TYR A 40 -7.83 6.20 -3.00
N GLY A 41 -6.83 5.95 -3.85
CA GLY A 41 -7.02 5.76 -5.29
C GLY A 41 -6.79 7.03 -6.11
N PRO A 42 -6.63 6.90 -7.45
CA PRO A 42 -6.27 8.00 -8.33
C PRO A 42 -7.37 9.05 -8.46
N LYS A 43 -7.02 10.33 -8.33
CA LYS A 43 -7.99 11.44 -8.41
C LYS A 43 -8.59 11.64 -9.81
N LYS A 44 -7.83 11.28 -10.86
CA LYS A 44 -8.21 11.52 -12.27
C LYS A 44 -9.14 10.46 -12.87
N ASN A 45 -9.28 9.28 -12.26
CA ASN A 45 -10.13 8.19 -12.73
C ASN A 45 -10.82 7.51 -11.53
N ALA A 46 -11.63 8.27 -10.79
CA ALA A 46 -12.30 7.82 -9.58
C ALA A 46 -13.49 6.91 -9.89
N ASN A 47 -13.23 5.65 -10.26
CA ASN A 47 -14.24 4.60 -10.23
C ASN A 47 -14.25 3.97 -8.83
N TYR A 48 -15.42 3.85 -8.19
CA TYR A 48 -15.56 3.27 -6.85
C TYR A 48 -14.97 1.85 -6.73
N TYR A 49 -15.02 1.07 -7.82
CA TYR A 49 -14.41 -0.25 -7.89
C TYR A 49 -12.87 -0.22 -7.85
N ASP A 50 -12.23 0.83 -8.36
CA ASP A 50 -10.78 1.00 -8.26
C ASP A 50 -10.37 1.31 -6.83
N GLU A 51 -11.07 2.19 -6.12
CA GLU A 51 -10.72 2.54 -4.73
C GLU A 51 -10.76 1.31 -3.80
N MET A 52 -11.82 0.50 -3.89
CA MET A 52 -11.94 -0.71 -3.07
C MET A 52 -10.84 -1.72 -3.38
N GLY A 53 -10.51 -1.92 -4.66
CA GLY A 53 -9.42 -2.79 -5.10
C GLY A 53 -8.06 -2.29 -4.64
N HIS A 54 -7.82 -0.98 -4.69
CA HIS A 54 -6.60 -0.34 -4.22
C HIS A 54 -6.39 -0.57 -2.72
N GLN A 55 -7.41 -0.29 -1.90
CA GLN A 55 -7.33 -0.51 -0.45
C GLN A 55 -7.19 -1.98 -0.09
N PHE A 56 -7.80 -2.89 -0.86
CA PHE A 56 -7.65 -4.33 -0.67
C PHE A 56 -6.20 -4.78 -0.95
N ASN A 57 -5.62 -4.35 -2.07
CA ASN A 57 -4.23 -4.63 -2.42
C ASN A 57 -3.25 -4.09 -1.37
N ASN A 58 -3.49 -2.88 -0.86
CA ASN A 58 -2.68 -2.31 0.21
C ASN A 58 -2.75 -3.19 1.46
N LYS A 59 -3.94 -3.62 1.89
CA LYS A 59 -4.07 -4.48 3.08
C LYS A 59 -3.36 -5.82 2.92
N ILE A 60 -3.42 -6.44 1.74
CA ILE A 60 -2.67 -7.67 1.45
C ILE A 60 -1.17 -7.43 1.58
N ILE A 61 -0.65 -6.38 0.93
CA ILE A 61 0.78 -6.05 0.98
C ILE A 61 1.23 -5.74 2.41
N GLY A 62 0.45 -4.94 3.14
CA GLY A 62 0.72 -4.62 4.55
C GLY A 62 0.69 -5.87 5.44
N GLY A 63 -0.25 -6.79 5.21
CA GLY A 63 -0.34 -8.06 5.92
C GLY A 63 0.84 -9.00 5.64
N ILE A 64 1.23 -9.15 4.38
CA ILE A 64 2.40 -9.94 3.96
C ILE A 64 3.67 -9.37 4.60
N PHE A 65 3.85 -8.05 4.53
CA PHE A 65 5.01 -7.39 5.15
C PHE A 65 5.07 -7.65 6.66
N PHE A 66 3.94 -7.48 7.35
CA PHE A 66 3.87 -7.71 8.79
C PHE A 66 4.14 -9.18 9.16
N PHE A 67 3.63 -10.12 8.38
CA PHE A 67 3.88 -11.55 8.57
C PHE A 67 5.37 -11.89 8.39
N VAL A 68 6.02 -11.38 7.34
CA VAL A 68 7.46 -11.56 7.11
C VAL A 68 8.26 -10.95 8.27
N LEU A 69 7.86 -9.77 8.74
CA LEU A 69 8.51 -9.08 9.86
C LEU A 69 8.43 -9.89 11.16
N ILE A 70 7.30 -10.54 11.46
CA ILE A 70 7.16 -11.45 12.59
C ILE A 70 8.12 -12.64 12.47
N ILE A 71 8.20 -13.28 11.30
CA ILE A 71 9.11 -14.41 11.07
C ILE A 71 10.57 -13.99 11.29
N ILE A 72 10.95 -12.81 10.80
CA ILE A 72 12.30 -12.28 10.97
C ILE A 72 12.60 -12.05 12.45
N ILE A 73 11.69 -11.41 13.19
CA ILE A 73 11.84 -11.17 14.62
C ILE A 73 11.99 -12.49 15.38
N GLN A 74 11.14 -13.47 15.10
CA GLN A 74 11.21 -14.81 15.74
C GLN A 74 12.50 -15.59 15.42
N LYS A 75 13.23 -15.22 14.36
CA LYS A 75 14.52 -15.83 14.04
C LYS A 75 15.70 -15.10 14.68
N ILE A 76 15.50 -13.85 15.08
CA ILE A 76 16.54 -13.01 15.71
C ILE A 76 16.58 -13.24 17.23
N PHE A 77 15.41 -13.43 17.86
CA PHE A 77 15.25 -13.75 19.28
C PHE A 77 15.15 -15.26 19.49
#